data_AF-A0A6C2DYC6-F1
#
_entry.id   AF-A0A6C2DYC6-F1
#
_cell.length_a   1.000
_cell.length_b   1.000
_cell.length_c   1.000
_cell.angle_alpha   90.00
_cell.angle_beta   90.00
_cell.angle_gamma   90.00
#
_symmetry.space_group_name_H-M   'P 1'
#
loop_
_entity.id
_entity.type
_entity.pdbx_description
1 polymer ?
#
loop_
_entity_poly.entity_id
_entity_poly.type
_entity_poly.pdbx_seq_one_letter_code
_entity_poly.pdbx_strand_id
1 'polypeptide(L)'
;MSISETILVIYGEPPKAIATTDLRQARVDEFLASRSLQPKSRKAYQADLRIFMDWCDLACVDVSRRKVTQFKTFLLKERELALSSVNRVLRTLKSFYRWMLLSEYVTADSTIGIQQERLPDPVAKDLEDEEVLRIYEAISSSNVMLRDRALFSVLLYGLLAEEVCRLNVEDYVKGELVIKEAKWDSNGEVPLTKLGI
;
A
#
# COMPACT_ATOMS: atom_id res chain seq x y z
N MET A 1 -11.44 24.96 78.34
CA MET A 1 -10.09 24.95 77.73
C MET A 1 -10.24 24.23 76.40
N SER A 2 -10.25 24.98 75.30
CA SER A 2 -10.51 24.46 73.95
C SER A 2 -9.24 23.86 73.37
N ILE A 3 -9.28 22.60 72.94
CA ILE A 3 -8.17 21.95 72.23
C ILE A 3 -8.43 22.15 70.75
N SER A 4 -7.53 22.86 70.07
CA SER A 4 -7.59 23.13 68.63
C SER A 4 -7.11 21.89 67.85
N GLU A 5 -8.01 21.22 67.14
CA GLU A 5 -7.63 20.18 66.18
C GLU A 5 -6.95 20.83 64.97
N THR A 6 -5.69 20.45 64.73
CA THR A 6 -4.93 20.89 63.55
C THR A 6 -5.25 19.97 62.39
N ILE A 7 -6.01 20.46 61.41
CA ILE A 7 -6.25 19.75 60.15
C ILE A 7 -4.98 19.83 59.30
N LEU A 8 -4.35 18.68 59.08
CA LEU A 8 -3.19 18.53 58.21
C LEU A 8 -3.69 18.46 56.76
N VAL A 9 -3.72 19.60 56.06
CA VAL A 9 -4.03 19.65 54.63
C VAL A 9 -2.79 19.20 53.87
N ILE A 10 -2.77 17.93 53.45
CA ILE A 10 -1.73 17.41 52.57
C ILE A 10 -2.00 17.92 51.15
N TYR A 11 -1.23 18.93 50.72
CA TYR A 11 -1.12 19.30 49.32
C TYR A 11 -0.28 18.23 48.60
N GLY A 12 -0.91 17.11 48.26
CA GLY A 12 -0.35 16.20 47.26
C GLY A 12 -0.41 16.89 45.90
N GLU A 13 0.74 16.99 45.22
CA GLU A 13 0.77 17.33 43.81
C GLU A 13 -0.24 16.43 43.07
N PRO A 14 -1.12 16.97 42.21
CA PRO A 14 -2.01 16.12 41.42
C PRO A 14 -1.13 15.11 40.67
N PRO A 15 -1.53 13.82 40.61
CA PRO A 15 -0.74 12.81 39.91
C PRO A 15 -0.40 13.33 38.53
N LYS A 16 0.90 13.48 38.26
CA LYS A 16 1.43 13.93 36.98
C LYS A 16 0.75 13.08 35.91
N ALA A 17 -0.06 13.71 35.06
CA ALA A 17 -0.84 13.02 34.04
C ALA A 17 0.10 12.04 33.32
N ILE A 18 -0.18 10.74 33.46
CA ILE A 18 0.55 9.70 32.72
C ILE A 18 0.40 10.12 31.26
N ALA A 19 1.52 10.42 30.60
CA ALA A 19 1.51 10.79 29.19
C ALA A 19 0.71 9.70 28.46
N THR A 20 -0.46 10.06 27.94
CA THR A 20 -1.36 9.16 27.25
C THR A 20 -0.52 8.50 26.17
N THR A 21 -0.13 7.24 26.37
CA THR A 21 0.70 6.55 25.40
C THR A 21 -0.09 6.56 24.11
N ASP A 22 0.46 7.18 23.07
CA ASP A 22 -0.20 7.27 21.80
C ASP A 22 -0.32 5.86 21.21
N LEU A 23 -1.47 5.22 21.45
CA LEU A 23 -1.74 3.86 21.00
C LEU A 23 -1.98 3.79 19.48
N ARG A 24 -1.98 4.92 18.75
CA ARG A 24 -2.21 4.94 17.30
C ARG A 24 -1.21 4.05 16.57
N GLN A 25 0.08 4.20 16.88
CA GLN A 25 1.12 3.40 16.22
C GLN A 25 1.03 1.91 16.59
N ALA A 26 0.76 1.60 17.87
CA ALA A 26 0.55 0.22 18.31
C ALA A 26 -0.60 -0.47 17.55
N ARG A 27 -1.72 0.23 17.34
CA ARG A 27 -2.86 -0.31 16.56
C ARG A 27 -2.51 -0.55 15.09
N VAL A 28 -1.70 0.33 14.49
CA VAL A 28 -1.20 0.13 13.13
C VAL A 28 -0.30 -1.10 13.07
N ASP A 29 0.59 -1.30 14.03
CA ASP A 29 1.51 -2.43 14.05
C ASP A 29 0.77 -3.76 14.25
N GLU A 30 -0.21 -3.79 15.16
CA GLU A 30 -1.10 -4.94 15.36
C GLU A 30 -1.89 -5.28 14.07
N PHE A 31 -2.47 -4.28 13.41
CA PHE A 31 -3.18 -4.46 12.14
C PHE A 31 -2.29 -5.06 11.04
N LEU A 32 -1.04 -4.59 10.96
CA LEU A 32 -0.09 -5.10 9.96
C LEU A 32 0.43 -6.49 10.34
N ALA A 33 0.53 -6.81 11.62
CA ALA A 33 0.91 -8.12 12.11
C ALA A 33 -0.21 -9.16 11.95
N SER A 34 -1.48 -8.75 12.03
CA SER A 34 -2.64 -9.63 11.87
C SER A 34 -2.87 -10.09 10.43
N ARG A 35 -2.01 -9.71 9.48
CA ARG A 35 -2.17 -9.98 8.04
C ARG A 35 -0.91 -10.61 7.46
N SER A 36 -1.11 -11.61 6.61
CA SER A 36 -0.06 -12.19 5.76
C SER A 36 0.17 -11.30 4.54
N LEU A 37 0.84 -10.15 4.74
CA LEU A 37 1.16 -9.20 3.67
C LEU A 37 2.56 -9.46 3.11
N GLN A 38 2.69 -9.47 1.78
CA GLN A 38 4.00 -9.36 1.14
C GLN A 38 4.70 -8.04 1.52
N PRO A 39 6.05 -7.98 1.52
CA PRO A 39 6.79 -6.80 1.95
C PRO A 39 6.39 -5.49 1.24
N LYS A 40 6.12 -5.54 -0.07
CA LYS A 40 5.66 -4.38 -0.85
C LYS A 40 4.30 -3.88 -0.37
N SER A 41 3.34 -4.79 -0.16
CA SER A 41 2.02 -4.46 0.35
C SER A 41 2.08 -3.90 1.77
N ARG A 42 2.93 -4.48 2.64
CA ARG A 42 3.14 -3.97 4.01
C ARG A 42 3.66 -2.53 3.99
N LYS A 43 4.68 -2.23 3.17
CA LYS A 43 5.22 -0.87 3.01
C LYS A 43 4.17 0.12 2.50
N ALA A 44 3.35 -0.28 1.54
CA ALA A 44 2.27 0.56 1.01
C ALA A 44 1.23 0.89 2.09
N TYR A 45 0.77 -0.12 2.84
CA TYR A 45 -0.18 0.08 3.93
C TYR A 45 0.40 0.98 5.04
N GLN A 46 1.68 0.77 5.40
CA GLN A 46 2.38 1.62 6.37
C GLN A 46 2.44 3.08 5.93
N ALA A 47 2.82 3.34 4.68
CA ALA A 47 2.91 4.68 4.15
C ALA A 47 1.53 5.37 4.11
N ASP A 48 0.50 4.66 3.63
CA ASP A 48 -0.86 5.18 3.55
C ASP A 48 -1.44 5.49 4.96
N LEU A 49 -1.24 4.61 5.94
CA LEU A 49 -1.70 4.84 7.32
C LEU A 49 -0.93 5.95 8.02
N ARG A 50 0.37 6.11 7.73
CA ARG A 50 1.17 7.21 8.26
C ARG A 50 0.62 8.56 7.83
N ILE A 51 0.21 8.72 6.58
CA ILE A 51 -0.44 9.96 6.10
C ILE A 51 -1.66 10.31 6.95
N PHE A 52 -2.45 9.31 7.36
CA PHE A 52 -3.60 9.52 8.22
C PHE A 52 -3.20 9.88 9.66
N MET A 53 -2.23 9.17 10.25
CA MET A 53 -1.78 9.41 11.62
C MET A 53 -1.09 10.77 11.79
N ASP A 54 -0.31 11.19 10.80
CA ASP A 54 0.34 12.50 10.79
C ASP A 54 -0.67 13.65 10.66
N TRP A 55 -1.84 13.41 10.06
CA TRP A 55 -2.89 14.42 9.88
C TRP A 55 -3.95 14.43 11.00
N CYS A 56 -4.19 13.28 11.64
CA CYS A 56 -5.27 13.10 12.60
C CYS A 56 -4.75 12.95 14.03
N ASP A 57 -4.85 14.00 14.83
CA ASP A 57 -4.44 14.00 16.24
C ASP A 57 -5.38 13.25 17.20
N LEU A 58 -6.48 12.70 16.69
CA LEU A 58 -7.42 11.91 17.50
C LEU A 58 -6.92 10.48 17.68
N ALA A 59 -7.21 9.87 18.83
CA ALA A 59 -7.03 8.44 18.99
C ALA A 59 -7.88 7.68 17.95
N CYS A 60 -7.40 6.53 17.49
CA CYS A 60 -8.09 5.76 16.44
C CYS A 60 -9.55 5.42 16.79
N VAL A 61 -9.87 5.30 18.08
CA VAL A 61 -11.21 4.98 18.58
C VAL A 61 -12.17 6.18 18.54
N ASP A 62 -11.64 7.41 18.55
CA ASP A 62 -12.42 8.65 18.60
C ASP A 62 -12.70 9.23 17.20
N VAL A 63 -12.18 8.59 16.15
CA VAL A 63 -12.34 9.06 14.78
C VAL A 63 -13.77 8.82 14.29
N SER A 64 -14.49 9.92 14.07
CA SER A 64 -15.83 9.90 13.47
C SER A 64 -15.79 9.82 11.94
N ARG A 65 -16.90 9.39 11.33
CA ARG A 65 -17.09 9.46 9.87
C ARG A 65 -16.83 10.86 9.31
N ARG A 66 -17.25 11.90 10.02
CA ARG A 66 -17.01 13.31 9.61
C ARG A 66 -15.51 13.58 9.49
N LYS A 67 -14.69 13.09 10.42
CA LYS A 67 -13.24 13.24 10.38
C LYS A 67 -12.63 12.50 9.18
N VAL A 68 -13.15 11.32 8.82
CA VAL A 68 -12.73 10.59 7.61
C VAL A 68 -13.09 11.36 6.32
N THR A 69 -14.27 12.00 6.25
CA THR A 69 -14.64 12.87 5.12
C THR A 69 -13.73 14.09 5.01
N GLN A 70 -13.35 14.69 6.15
CA GLN A 70 -12.37 15.78 6.18
C GLN A 70 -11.00 15.30 5.71
N PHE A 71 -10.57 14.10 6.12
CA PHE A 71 -9.32 13.51 5.66
C PHE A 71 -9.31 13.31 4.14
N LYS A 72 -10.38 12.78 3.56
CA LYS A 72 -10.53 12.67 2.11
C LYS A 72 -10.38 14.04 1.42
N THR A 73 -10.99 15.08 1.99
CA THR A 73 -10.90 16.44 1.47
C THR A 73 -9.46 16.97 1.52
N PHE A 74 -8.76 16.73 2.63
CA PHE A 74 -7.34 17.04 2.79
C PHE A 74 -6.47 16.34 1.73
N LEU A 75 -6.69 15.04 1.49
CA LEU A 75 -5.94 14.29 0.47
C LEU A 75 -6.10 14.89 -0.94
N LEU A 76 -7.31 15.38 -1.25
CA LEU A 76 -7.64 15.96 -2.56
C LEU A 76 -7.16 17.41 -2.72
N LYS A 77 -7.34 18.24 -1.69
CA LYS A 77 -7.19 19.71 -1.82
C LYS A 77 -5.89 20.25 -1.25
N GLU A 78 -5.35 19.62 -0.21
CA GLU A 78 -4.16 20.11 0.49
C GLU A 78 -2.91 19.29 0.14
N ARG A 79 -3.08 17.97 -0.05
CA ARG A 79 -2.01 17.10 -0.54
C ARG A 79 -2.01 16.94 -2.07
N GLU A 80 -3.08 17.37 -2.73
CA GLU A 80 -3.24 17.34 -4.19
C GLU A 80 -2.86 15.98 -4.82
N LEU A 81 -3.22 14.90 -4.14
CA LEU A 81 -2.89 13.56 -4.61
C LEU A 81 -3.75 13.21 -5.84
N ALA A 82 -3.15 12.44 -6.76
CA ALA A 82 -3.91 11.81 -7.84
C ALA A 82 -5.08 10.98 -7.27
N LEU A 83 -6.22 10.96 -7.98
CA LEU A 83 -7.44 10.27 -7.55
C LEU A 83 -7.21 8.79 -7.21
N SER A 84 -6.32 8.12 -7.95
CA SER A 84 -5.94 6.72 -7.71
C SER A 84 -5.20 6.55 -6.38
N SER A 85 -4.31 7.48 -6.04
CA SER A 85 -3.62 7.53 -4.76
C SER A 85 -4.57 7.83 -3.60
N VAL A 86 -5.49 8.79 -3.75
CA VAL A 86 -6.56 9.05 -2.77
C VAL A 86 -7.37 7.78 -2.51
N ASN A 87 -7.81 7.12 -3.57
CA ASN A 87 -8.56 5.87 -3.48
C ASN A 87 -7.78 4.74 -2.81
N ARG A 88 -6.46 4.64 -3.06
CA ARG A 88 -5.59 3.66 -2.40
C ARG A 88 -5.52 3.92 -0.90
N VAL A 89 -5.23 5.15 -0.49
CA VAL A 89 -5.17 5.54 0.93
C VAL A 89 -6.51 5.28 1.62
N LEU A 90 -7.63 5.64 1.00
CA LEU A 90 -8.98 5.38 1.55
C LEU A 90 -9.29 3.88 1.66
N ARG A 91 -8.84 3.04 0.72
CA ARG A 91 -8.96 1.58 0.81
C ARG A 91 -8.17 1.03 1.99
N THR A 92 -6.93 1.50 2.16
CA THR A 92 -6.09 1.12 3.30
C THR A 92 -6.77 1.52 4.62
N LEU A 93 -7.29 2.74 4.72
CA LEU A 93 -7.99 3.24 5.91
C LEU A 93 -9.25 2.42 6.22
N LYS A 94 -10.06 2.11 5.20
CA LYS A 94 -11.25 1.25 5.34
C LYS A 94 -10.88 -0.15 5.81
N SER A 95 -9.81 -0.71 5.28
CA SER A 95 -9.27 -2.01 5.67
C SER A 95 -8.83 -2.03 7.14
N PHE A 96 -8.22 -0.93 7.60
CA PHE A 96 -7.81 -0.71 8.99
C PHE A 96 -9.00 -0.58 9.94
N TYR A 97 -9.98 0.28 9.66
CA TYR A 97 -11.15 0.43 10.54
C TYR A 97 -12.07 -0.79 10.56
N ARG A 98 -12.17 -1.53 9.44
CA ARG A 98 -12.82 -2.83 9.44
C ARG A 98 -12.12 -3.81 10.39
N TRP A 99 -10.79 -3.83 10.41
CA TRP A 99 -10.05 -4.65 11.36
C TRP A 99 -10.22 -4.17 12.81
N MET A 100 -10.21 -2.85 13.06
CA MET A 100 -10.48 -2.28 14.39
C MET A 100 -11.84 -2.72 14.93
N LEU A 101 -12.86 -2.76 14.06
CA LEU A 101 -14.20 -3.24 14.41
C LEU A 101 -14.20 -4.74 14.73
N LEU A 102 -13.58 -5.56 13.86
CA LEU A 102 -13.50 -7.01 14.06
C LEU A 102 -12.65 -7.41 15.28
N SER A 103 -11.73 -6.54 15.69
CA SER A 103 -10.89 -6.72 16.88
C SER A 103 -11.49 -6.04 18.12
N GLU A 104 -12.75 -5.60 18.04
CA GLU A 104 -13.53 -5.01 19.14
C GLU A 104 -12.94 -3.71 19.75
N TYR A 105 -12.00 -3.06 19.05
CA TYR A 105 -11.46 -1.76 19.48
C TYR A 105 -12.45 -0.61 19.27
N VAL A 106 -13.37 -0.76 18.32
CA VAL A 106 -14.46 0.19 18.06
C VAL A 106 -15.77 -0.56 17.90
N THR A 107 -16.87 0.09 18.24
CA THR A 107 -18.23 -0.48 18.09
C THR A 107 -18.83 -0.24 16.71
N ALA A 108 -18.23 0.66 15.91
CA ALA A 108 -18.66 0.97 14.55
C ALA A 108 -17.47 1.36 13.65
N ASP A 109 -17.51 0.96 12.39
CA ASP A 109 -16.51 1.35 11.38
C ASP A 109 -16.80 2.79 10.87
N SER A 110 -15.90 3.71 11.19
CA SER A 110 -15.98 5.13 10.84
C SER A 110 -15.87 5.41 9.34
N THR A 111 -15.44 4.43 8.54
CA THR A 111 -15.24 4.56 7.10
C THR A 111 -16.42 4.08 6.26
N ILE A 112 -17.44 3.47 6.88
CA ILE A 112 -18.67 3.07 6.19
C ILE A 112 -19.22 4.29 5.45
N GLY A 113 -19.70 4.13 4.21
CA GLY A 113 -20.31 5.20 3.43
C GLY A 113 -19.33 6.23 2.84
N ILE A 114 -18.03 6.15 3.14
CA ILE A 114 -17.02 6.97 2.47
C ILE A 114 -16.85 6.45 1.04
N GLN A 115 -17.23 7.27 0.06
CA GLN A 115 -17.15 6.93 -1.35
C GLN A 115 -15.74 7.14 -1.90
N GLN A 116 -15.35 6.26 -2.83
CA GLN A 116 -14.16 6.43 -3.64
C GLN A 116 -14.38 7.50 -4.70
N GLU A 117 -13.30 8.12 -5.16
CA GLU A 117 -13.32 8.96 -6.35
C GLU A 117 -13.51 8.12 -7.60
N ARG A 118 -14.29 8.63 -8.56
CA ARG A 118 -14.48 7.97 -9.84
C ARG A 118 -13.20 8.15 -10.66
N LEU A 119 -12.53 7.05 -10.96
CA LEU A 119 -11.42 7.06 -11.89
C LEU A 119 -11.98 7.04 -13.33
N PRO A 120 -11.32 7.72 -14.28
CA PRO A 120 -11.59 7.46 -15.69
C PRO A 120 -11.30 5.98 -15.98
N ASP A 121 -12.00 5.42 -16.96
CA ASP A 121 -11.77 4.05 -17.36
C ASP A 121 -10.30 3.92 -17.83
N PRO A 122 -9.58 2.89 -17.36
CA PRO A 122 -8.22 2.67 -17.80
C PRO A 122 -8.26 2.37 -19.30
N VAL A 123 -7.62 3.23 -20.08
CA VAL A 123 -7.36 2.93 -21.49
C VAL A 123 -6.19 1.96 -21.49
N ALA A 124 -6.44 0.72 -21.90
CA ALA A 124 -5.35 -0.20 -22.22
C ALA A 124 -4.50 0.45 -23.30
N LYS A 125 -3.23 0.67 -23.00
CA LYS A 125 -2.25 1.15 -23.97
C LYS A 125 -1.43 -0.05 -24.39
N ASP A 126 -2.01 -0.83 -25.29
CA ASP A 126 -1.26 -1.85 -25.99
C ASP A 126 -0.30 -1.15 -26.96
N LEU A 127 0.86 -1.78 -27.20
CA LEU A 127 1.81 -1.28 -28.18
C LEU A 127 1.34 -1.70 -29.56
N GLU A 128 1.25 -0.75 -30.48
CA GLU A 128 1.03 -1.05 -31.90
C GLU A 128 2.30 -1.70 -32.50
N ASP A 129 2.15 -2.44 -33.59
CA ASP A 129 3.27 -3.14 -34.24
C ASP A 129 4.41 -2.17 -34.62
N GLU A 130 4.08 -0.96 -35.09
CA GLU A 130 5.08 0.07 -35.40
C GLU A 130 5.80 0.60 -34.15
N GLU A 131 5.15 0.59 -32.99
CA GLU A 131 5.78 0.96 -31.71
C GLU A 131 6.76 -0.11 -31.26
N VAL A 132 6.38 -1.38 -31.40
CA VAL A 132 7.25 -2.52 -31.11
C VAL A 132 8.51 -2.48 -31.98
N LEU A 133 8.36 -2.22 -33.29
CA LEU A 133 9.49 -2.08 -34.21
C LEU A 133 10.41 -0.92 -33.82
N ARG A 134 9.86 0.26 -33.51
CA ARG A 134 10.65 1.42 -33.06
C ARG A 134 11.43 1.14 -31.78
N ILE A 135 10.89 0.35 -30.86
CA ILE A 135 11.60 -0.07 -29.65
C ILE A 135 12.77 -0.99 -30.01
N TYR A 136 12.57 -1.96 -30.92
CA TYR A 136 13.67 -2.82 -31.39
C TYR A 136 14.79 -2.05 -32.11
N GLU A 137 14.44 -1.04 -32.91
CA GLU A 137 15.41 -0.14 -33.56
C GLU A 137 16.23 0.65 -32.52
N ALA A 138 15.56 1.21 -31.50
CA ALA A 138 16.21 1.92 -30.42
C ALA A 138 17.17 1.01 -29.62
N ILE A 139 16.74 -0.22 -29.31
CA ILE A 139 17.58 -1.24 -28.64
C ILE A 139 18.82 -1.58 -29.48
N SER A 140 18.68 -1.67 -30.81
CA SER A 140 19.77 -2.01 -31.71
C SER A 140 20.91 -0.98 -31.71
N SER A 141 20.63 0.25 -31.26
CA SER A 141 21.61 1.33 -31.12
C SER A 141 22.28 1.38 -29.73
N SER A 142 21.95 0.44 -28.83
CA SER A 142 22.44 0.41 -27.45
C SER A 142 23.70 -0.46 -27.28
N ASN A 143 24.60 -0.04 -26.38
CA ASN A 143 25.79 -0.82 -25.98
C ASN A 143 25.44 -2.13 -25.24
N VAL A 144 24.18 -2.31 -24.81
CA VAL A 144 23.67 -3.50 -24.11
C VAL A 144 22.55 -4.20 -24.92
N MET A 145 22.60 -4.07 -26.25
CA MET A 145 21.54 -4.53 -27.16
C MET A 145 21.07 -5.97 -26.93
N LEU A 146 21.97 -6.92 -26.63
CA LEU A 146 21.61 -8.34 -26.48
C LEU A 146 20.71 -8.54 -25.26
N ARG A 147 21.04 -7.87 -24.14
CA ARG A 147 20.26 -7.93 -22.90
C ARG A 147 18.91 -7.27 -23.13
N ASP A 148 18.90 -6.05 -23.65
CA ASP A 148 17.66 -5.28 -23.80
C ASP A 148 16.71 -5.94 -24.82
N ARG A 149 17.26 -6.53 -25.90
CA ARG A 149 16.49 -7.33 -26.86
C ARG A 149 15.89 -8.56 -26.19
N ALA A 150 16.66 -9.31 -25.41
CA ALA A 150 16.15 -10.47 -24.68
C ALA A 150 15.03 -10.08 -23.70
N LEU A 151 15.23 -9.02 -22.91
CA LEU A 151 14.22 -8.51 -21.97
C LEU A 151 12.94 -8.12 -22.70
N PHE A 152 13.05 -7.34 -23.78
CA PHE A 152 11.87 -6.87 -24.52
C PHE A 152 11.14 -8.03 -25.22
N SER A 153 11.87 -8.95 -25.84
CA SER A 153 11.26 -10.14 -26.45
C SER A 153 10.51 -10.99 -25.43
N VAL A 154 11.06 -11.19 -24.22
CA VAL A 154 10.37 -11.95 -23.16
C VAL A 154 9.13 -11.21 -22.65
N LEU A 155 9.18 -9.87 -22.51
CA LEU A 155 8.02 -9.07 -22.12
C LEU A 155 6.85 -9.19 -23.12
N LEU A 156 7.13 -9.33 -24.41
CA LEU A 156 6.09 -9.52 -25.44
C LEU A 156 5.34 -10.86 -25.31
N TYR A 157 5.88 -11.84 -24.58
CA TYR A 157 5.17 -13.09 -24.23
C TYR A 157 4.21 -12.92 -23.05
N GLY A 158 4.04 -11.70 -22.53
CA GLY A 158 3.04 -11.40 -21.49
C GLY A 158 3.54 -11.60 -20.06
N LEU A 159 4.84 -11.83 -19.86
CA LEU A 159 5.44 -11.86 -18.52
C LEU A 159 5.40 -10.47 -17.89
N LEU A 160 5.18 -10.42 -16.58
CA LEU A 160 5.31 -9.18 -15.83
C LEU A 160 6.79 -8.78 -15.71
N ALA A 161 7.06 -7.48 -15.72
CA ALA A 161 8.43 -6.97 -15.54
C ALA A 161 9.13 -7.52 -14.29
N GLU A 162 8.41 -7.73 -13.19
CA GLU A 162 8.97 -8.33 -11.98
C GLU A 162 9.36 -9.80 -12.16
N GLU A 163 8.62 -10.56 -12.96
CA GLU A 163 8.94 -11.96 -13.27
C GLU A 163 10.19 -12.01 -14.14
N VAL A 164 10.26 -11.16 -15.18
CA VAL A 164 11.43 -11.06 -16.06
C VAL A 164 12.69 -10.71 -15.27
N CYS A 165 12.62 -9.79 -14.31
CA CYS A 165 13.77 -9.42 -13.47
C CYS A 165 14.26 -10.54 -12.54
N ARG A 166 13.47 -11.59 -12.31
CA ARG A 166 13.84 -12.73 -11.43
C ARG A 166 14.34 -13.94 -12.21
N LEU A 167 14.18 -13.96 -13.53
CA LEU A 167 14.64 -15.04 -14.38
C LEU A 167 16.17 -15.16 -14.36
N ASN A 168 16.64 -16.40 -14.34
CA ASN A 168 18.03 -16.77 -14.54
C ASN A 168 18.16 -17.69 -15.77
N VAL A 169 19.40 -17.93 -16.21
CA VAL A 169 19.67 -18.71 -17.44
C VAL A 169 19.13 -20.14 -17.33
N GLU A 170 19.19 -20.74 -16.14
CA GLU A 170 18.66 -22.07 -15.84
C GLU A 170 17.14 -22.18 -15.91
N ASP A 171 16.42 -21.06 -15.90
CA ASP A 171 14.97 -21.03 -16.03
C ASP A 171 14.53 -21.21 -17.50
N TYR A 172 15.47 -21.12 -18.44
CA TYR A 172 15.24 -21.45 -19.85
C TYR A 172 15.56 -22.92 -20.11
N VAL A 173 14.53 -23.70 -20.43
CA VAL A 173 14.65 -25.13 -20.69
C VAL A 173 14.02 -25.45 -22.05
N LYS A 174 14.85 -25.82 -23.03
CA LYS A 174 14.43 -26.36 -24.34
C LYS A 174 13.39 -25.51 -25.10
N GLY A 175 13.46 -24.18 -24.99
CA GLY A 175 12.51 -23.28 -25.65
C GLY A 175 11.38 -22.80 -24.75
N GLU A 176 11.40 -23.11 -23.46
CA GLU A 176 10.38 -22.69 -22.50
C GLU A 176 11.03 -21.93 -21.35
N LEU A 177 10.34 -20.92 -20.83
CA LEU A 177 10.71 -20.24 -19.59
C LEU A 177 9.88 -20.77 -18.43
N VAL A 178 10.56 -21.19 -17.36
CA VAL A 178 9.92 -21.69 -16.14
C VAL A 178 9.80 -20.55 -15.13
N ILE A 179 8.56 -20.16 -14.78
CA ILE A 179 8.29 -19.12 -13.79
C ILE A 179 8.08 -19.76 -12.42
N LYS A 180 9.09 -19.59 -11.56
CA LYS A 180 9.15 -20.20 -10.22
C LYS A 180 8.31 -19.46 -9.16
N GLU A 181 8.11 -18.15 -9.33
CA GLU A 181 7.34 -17.32 -8.40
C GLU A 181 6.63 -16.20 -9.17
N ALA A 182 5.29 -16.22 -9.17
CA ALA A 182 4.47 -15.14 -9.68
C ALA A 182 3.76 -14.37 -8.57
N LYS A 183 3.24 -13.19 -8.92
CA LYS A 183 2.54 -12.29 -7.99
C LYS A 183 1.29 -12.92 -7.34
N TRP A 184 0.71 -13.95 -7.94
CA TRP A 184 -0.47 -14.67 -7.45
C TRP A 184 -0.21 -16.16 -7.24
N ASP A 185 1.04 -16.54 -6.94
CA ASP A 185 1.45 -17.93 -6.68
C ASP A 185 1.15 -18.88 -7.86
N SER A 186 0.97 -18.33 -9.06
CA SER A 186 0.88 -19.13 -10.27
C SER A 186 2.28 -19.45 -10.74
N ASN A 187 2.65 -20.73 -10.65
CA ASN A 187 3.80 -21.23 -11.38
C ASN A 187 3.34 -21.57 -12.80
N GLY A 188 4.21 -21.37 -13.79
CA GLY A 188 3.84 -21.59 -15.18
C GLY A 188 5.04 -21.75 -16.09
N GLU A 189 4.81 -22.40 -17.22
CA GLU A 189 5.77 -22.57 -18.30
C GLU A 189 5.33 -21.68 -19.47
N VAL A 190 6.22 -20.84 -19.97
CA VAL A 190 5.95 -19.97 -21.11
C VAL A 190 6.76 -20.44 -22.31
N PRO A 191 6.14 -21.05 -23.34
CA PRO A 191 6.84 -21.48 -24.53
C PRO A 191 7.30 -20.26 -25.34
N LEU A 192 8.61 -20.14 -25.49
CA LEU A 192 9.25 -19.18 -26.39
C LEU A 192 9.37 -19.82 -27.77
N THR A 193 8.39 -19.57 -28.62
CA THR A 193 8.55 -19.83 -30.06
C THR A 193 9.67 -18.95 -30.61
N LYS A 194 10.34 -19.34 -31.70
CA LYS A 194 11.13 -18.33 -32.45
C LYS A 194 10.14 -17.26 -32.93
N LEU A 195 10.21 -16.06 -32.37
CA LEU A 195 9.50 -14.91 -32.94
C LEU A 195 10.00 -14.78 -34.39
N GLY A 196 9.11 -14.96 -35.35
CA GLY A 196 9.39 -14.85 -36.78
C GLY A 196 9.54 -13.39 -37.20
N ILE A 197 10.41 -12.65 -36.51
CA ILE A 197 10.81 -11.27 -36.85
C ILE A 197 12.11 -11.33 -37.64
#